data_AF-A0A164GJ24-F1
#
_entry.id   AF-A0A164GJ24-F1
#
_cell.length_a   1.000
_cell.length_b   1.000
_cell.length_c   1.000
_cell.angle_alpha   90.00
_cell.angle_beta   90.00
_cell.angle_gamma   90.00
#
_symmetry.space_group_name_H-M   'P 1'
#
loop_
_entity.id
_entity.type
_entity.pdbx_description
1 polymer ?
#
loop_
_entity_poly.entity_id
_entity_poly.type
_entity_poly.pdbx_seq_one_letter_code
_entity_poly.pdbx_strand_id
1 'polypeptide(L)' 'KGEIRDIQKHKWFDGFNWEGLRNRTLTPPIIPQIRSAMDSSNFDEYPPDMDGLPPDDVSGWDGDF' A
#
# COMPACT_ATOMS: atom_id res chain seq x y z
N LYS A 1 -2.63 19.56 20.33
CA LYS A 1 -2.39 18.10 20.25
C LYS A 1 -1.75 17.82 18.89
N GLY A 2 -0.48 17.43 18.87
CA GLY A 2 0.40 17.48 17.70
C GLY A 2 1.06 16.14 17.36
N GLU A 3 0.38 15.02 17.60
CA GLU A 3 0.97 13.66 17.62
C GLU A 3 1.79 13.32 16.36
N ILE A 4 1.23 13.50 15.17
CA ILE A 4 1.95 13.23 13.91
C ILE A 4 3.05 14.26 13.64
N ARG A 5 2.83 15.53 13.99
CA ARG A 5 3.82 16.60 13.79
C ARG A 5 5.03 16.41 14.69
N ASP A 6 4.84 15.86 15.86
CA ASP A 6 5.92 15.56 16.80
C ASP A 6 6.76 14.38 16.29
N ILE A 7 6.14 13.36 15.67
CA ILE A 7 6.85 12.27 14.98
C ILE A 7 7.67 12.80 13.80
N GLN A 8 7.09 13.66 12.96
CA GLN A 8 7.78 14.22 11.80
C GLN A 8 9.01 15.08 12.15
N LYS A 9 9.03 15.67 13.36
CA LYS A 9 10.13 16.49 13.89
C LYS A 9 11.17 15.70 14.68
N HIS A 10 10.98 14.40 14.86
CA HIS A 10 11.94 13.58 15.59
C HIS A 10 13.28 13.52 14.84
N LYS A 11 14.40 13.52 15.57
CA LYS A 11 15.77 13.57 15.00
C LYS A 11 16.08 12.49 13.97
N TRP A 12 15.38 11.35 14.04
CA TRP A 12 15.51 10.29 13.05
C TRP A 12 15.15 10.76 11.62
N PHE A 13 14.25 11.73 11.51
CA PHE A 13 13.80 12.33 10.26
C PHE A 13 14.47 13.68 9.95
N ASP A 14 15.56 14.04 10.64
CA ASP A 14 16.29 15.26 10.33
C ASP A 14 16.78 15.22 8.87
N GLY A 15 16.39 16.22 8.08
CA GLY A 15 16.69 16.30 6.65
C GLY A 15 15.73 15.51 5.73
N PHE A 16 14.76 14.78 6.28
CA PHE A 16 13.76 14.09 5.47
C PHE A 16 12.77 15.09 4.84
N ASN A 17 12.64 15.06 3.51
CA ASN A 17 11.75 15.95 2.79
C ASN A 17 10.29 15.43 2.80
N TRP A 18 9.57 15.72 3.89
CA TRP A 18 8.16 15.39 4.06
C TRP A 18 7.24 15.99 2.98
N GLU A 19 7.55 17.20 2.51
CA GLU A 19 6.78 17.84 1.43
C GLU A 19 6.98 17.10 0.11
N GLY A 20 8.23 16.72 -0.21
CA GLY A 20 8.54 15.93 -1.40
C GLY A 20 7.90 14.55 -1.38
N LEU A 21 7.79 13.90 -0.20
CA LEU A 21 7.01 12.67 -0.04
C LEU A 21 5.54 12.91 -0.37
N ARG A 22 4.92 13.95 0.21
CA ARG A 22 3.50 14.27 -0.01
C ARG A 22 3.20 14.60 -1.48
N ASN A 23 4.10 15.35 -2.12
CA ASN A 23 3.97 15.79 -3.50
C ASN A 23 4.45 14.73 -4.52
N ARG A 24 4.89 13.55 -4.06
CA ARG A 24 5.41 12.46 -4.89
C ARG A 24 6.60 12.85 -5.76
N THR A 25 7.43 13.79 -5.29
CA THR A 25 8.65 14.25 -5.96
C THR A 25 9.92 13.66 -5.37
N LEU A 26 9.82 13.04 -4.18
CA LEU A 26 10.95 12.33 -3.56
C LEU A 26 11.19 11.00 -4.29
N THR A 27 12.41 10.78 -4.78
CA THR A 27 12.80 9.49 -5.36
C THR A 27 12.76 8.40 -4.29
N PRO A 28 12.01 7.30 -4.49
CA PRO A 28 11.98 6.22 -3.52
C PRO A 28 13.33 5.48 -3.49
N PRO A 29 13.72 4.88 -2.35
CA PRO A 29 14.98 4.14 -2.24
C PRO A 29 15.00 2.85 -3.07
N ILE A 30 13.84 2.28 -3.39
CA ILE A 30 13.68 1.10 -4.22
C ILE A 30 12.65 1.43 -5.31
N ILE A 31 13.05 1.29 -6.57
CA ILE A 31 12.18 1.47 -7.73
C ILE A 31 11.91 0.08 -8.33
N PRO A 32 10.72 -0.52 -8.11
CA PRO A 32 10.39 -1.80 -8.71
C PRO A 32 10.31 -1.67 -10.23
N GLN A 33 10.71 -2.72 -10.94
CA GLN A 33 10.57 -2.77 -12.40
C GLN A 33 9.16 -3.25 -12.73
N ILE A 34 8.44 -2.49 -13.57
CA ILE A 34 7.08 -2.80 -14.00
C ILE A 34 7.06 -2.75 -15.53
N ARG A 35 6.83 -3.89 -16.17
CA ARG A 35 6.89 -4.06 -17.63
C ARG A 35 5.56 -3.72 -18.31
N SER A 36 4.44 -3.91 -17.62
CA SER A 36 3.10 -3.66 -18.15
C SER A 36 2.07 -3.53 -17.01
N ALA A 37 0.83 -3.15 -17.36
CA ALA A 37 -0.28 -3.12 -16.41
C ALA A 37 -0.69 -4.52 -15.88
N MET A 38 -0.24 -5.60 -16.54
CA MET A 38 -0.50 -6.99 -16.14
C MET A 38 0.75 -7.66 -15.54
N ASP A 39 1.80 -6.89 -15.24
CA ASP A 39 3.04 -7.43 -14.68
C ASP A 39 2.87 -7.76 -13.18
N SER A 40 2.83 -9.05 -12.86
CA SER A 40 2.77 -9.56 -11.49
C SER A 40 4.14 -9.96 -10.93
N SER A 41 5.26 -9.63 -11.58
CA SER A 41 6.59 -10.14 -11.18
C SER A 41 7.14 -9.63 -9.85
N ASN A 42 6.49 -8.65 -9.23
CA ASN A 42 6.83 -8.13 -7.90
C ASN A 42 5.95 -8.77 -6.79
N PHE A 43 5.16 -9.79 -7.13
CA PHE A 43 4.36 -10.59 -6.22
C PHE A 43 4.80 -12.06 -6.30
N ASP A 44 4.45 -12.84 -5.28
CA ASP A 44 4.68 -14.28 -5.28
C ASP A 44 3.73 -14.99 -6.27
N GLU A 45 4.18 -16.13 -6.80
CA GLU A 45 3.34 -17.00 -7.62
C GLU A 45 2.47 -17.89 -6.72
N TYR A 46 1.15 -17.84 -6.93
CA TYR A 46 0.18 -18.70 -6.27
C TYR A 46 -0.48 -19.61 -7.31
N PRO A 47 -0.83 -20.86 -6.94
CA PRO A 47 -1.66 -21.69 -7.80
C PRO A 47 -3.02 -21.02 -8.03
N PRO A 48 -3.71 -21.34 -9.14
CA PRO A 48 -5.10 -20.92 -9.33
C PRO A 48 -5.96 -21.34 -8.15
N ASP A 49 -6.91 -20.50 -7.78
CA ASP A 49 -7.92 -20.86 -6.80
C ASP A 49 -8.76 -22.03 -7.34
N MET A 50 -8.73 -23.14 -6.61
CA MET A 50 -9.45 -24.37 -6.94
C MET A 50 -10.58 -24.64 -5.94
N ASP A 51 -10.76 -23.76 -4.95
CA ASP A 51 -11.82 -23.90 -3.96
C ASP A 51 -13.19 -23.61 -4.60
N GLY A 52 -14.21 -24.30 -4.10
CA GLY A 52 -15.59 -24.07 -4.52
C GLY A 52 -16.08 -22.70 -4.07
N LEU A 53 -17.21 -22.26 -4.64
CA LEU A 53 -17.87 -21.05 -4.18
C LEU A 53 -18.15 -21.14 -2.67
N PRO A 54 -17.86 -20.08 -1.89
CA PRO A 54 -18.27 -20.04 -0.50
C PRO A 54 -19.81 -20.04 -0.41
N PRO A 55 -20.39 -20.44 0.75
CA PRO A 55 -21.82 -20.30 0.98
C PRO A 55 -22.27 -18.83 0.89
N ASP A 56 -23.53 -18.61 0.51
CA ASP A 56 -24.13 -17.28 0.50
C ASP A 56 -24.12 -16.66 1.90
N ASP A 57 -23.57 -15.45 2.01
CA ASP A 57 -23.69 -14.63 3.21
C ASP A 57 -24.91 -13.72 3.10
N VAL A 58 -25.87 -13.94 3.99
CA VAL A 58 -27.13 -13.17 4.06
C VAL A 58 -27.21 -12.30 5.31
N SER A 59 -26.08 -12.12 6.01
CA SER A 59 -26.04 -11.34 7.25
C SER A 59 -26.14 -9.83 7.02
N GLY A 60 -25.85 -9.36 5.80
CA GLY A 60 -26.04 -7.98 5.37
C GLY A 60 -25.01 -6.98 5.93
N TRP A 61 -23.88 -7.49 6.46
CA TRP A 61 -22.76 -6.65 6.92
C TRP A 61 -22.11 -5.84 5.79
N ASP A 62 -22.29 -6.31 4.56
CA ASP A 62 -21.73 -5.78 3.33
C ASP A 62 -22.74 -5.03 2.46
N GLY A 63 -23.88 -4.60 3.03
CA GLY A 63 -24.93 -3.92 2.25
C GLY A 63 -24.51 -2.62 1.56
N ASP A 64 -23.42 -1.99 2.03
CA ASP A 64 -22.83 -0.77 1.46
C ASP A 64 -21.44 -1.00 0.82
N PHE A 65 -21.00 -2.25 0.60
CA PHE A 65 -19.76 -2.57 -0.13
C PHE A 65 -19.84 -2.18 -1.61
#